data_AF-A0A1A6GFJ4-F1
#
_entry.id   AF-A0A1A6GFJ4-F1
#
_cell.length_a   1.000
_cell.length_b   1.000
_cell.length_c   1.000
_cell.angle_alpha   90.00
_cell.angle_beta   90.00
_cell.angle_gamma   90.00
#
_symmetry.space_group_name_H-M   'P 1'
#
loop_
_entity.id
_entity.type
_entity.pdbx_description
1 polymer ?
#
loop_
_entity_poly.entity_id
_entity_poly.type
_entity_poly.pdbx_seq_one_letter_code
_entity_poly.pdbx_strand_id
1 'polypeptide(L)'
;KAIGGKKDRSLFLFTDLIVCTTLKRKSGSLRRSSMSLYTAASVIDTASKYKMLWKLPLEDTDIIKGASQATNRENIQKAISRLDEDLAILSQMSKLSESLGFPHQSLDDALRDLSAAMHRDLSEKQALCYSLSFPPTKLELCATRPEGTDSFIFEFPHPDARLGFEQAFDEAKRKL
;
A
#
# COMPACT_ATOMS: atom_id res chain seq x y z
N LYS A 1 0.71 15.93 -5.64
CA LYS A 1 -0.69 16.44 -5.61
C LYS A 1 -1.60 15.27 -6.01
N ALA A 2 -2.15 14.52 -5.05
CA ALA A 2 -2.97 13.34 -5.32
C ALA A 2 -4.35 13.79 -5.82
N ILE A 3 -4.61 13.61 -7.11
CA ILE A 3 -5.86 13.98 -7.77
C ILE A 3 -6.79 12.76 -7.67
N GLY A 4 -7.72 12.77 -6.72
CA GLY A 4 -8.73 11.73 -6.63
C GLY A 4 -9.45 11.74 -5.29
N GLY A 5 -10.59 12.42 -5.20
CA GLY A 5 -11.48 12.27 -4.05
C GLY A 5 -11.85 10.80 -3.85
N LYS A 6 -12.05 10.37 -2.60
CA LYS A 6 -12.52 9.03 -2.28
C LYS A 6 -13.84 8.78 -3.02
N LYS A 7 -13.89 7.75 -3.87
CA LYS A 7 -15.10 7.38 -4.60
C LYS A 7 -15.42 5.93 -4.28
N ASP A 8 -16.65 5.66 -3.89
CA ASP A 8 -17.08 4.30 -3.57
C ASP A 8 -17.01 3.40 -4.81
N ARG A 9 -16.47 2.21 -4.60
CA ARG A 9 -16.30 1.17 -5.60
C ARG A 9 -16.83 -0.14 -5.05
N SER A 10 -17.36 -0.97 -5.94
CA SER A 10 -17.69 -2.35 -5.62
C SER A 10 -16.76 -3.26 -6.40
N LEU A 11 -16.01 -4.08 -5.66
CA LEU A 11 -15.17 -5.14 -6.19
C LEU A 11 -15.98 -6.44 -6.20
N PHE A 12 -15.95 -7.13 -7.33
CA PHE A 12 -16.52 -8.46 -7.50
C PHE A 12 -15.38 -9.41 -7.85
N LEU A 13 -15.14 -10.38 -6.97
CA LEU A 13 -14.15 -11.43 -7.15
C LEU A 13 -14.86 -12.68 -7.68
N PHE A 14 -14.42 -13.15 -8.83
CA PHE A 14 -14.84 -14.42 -9.43
C PHE A 14 -13.68 -15.41 -9.35
N THR A 15 -13.85 -16.61 -9.88
CA THR A 15 -12.82 -17.66 -9.85
C THR A 15 -11.59 -17.33 -10.70
N ASP A 16 -11.77 -16.57 -11.78
CA ASP A 16 -10.77 -16.29 -12.81
C ASP A 16 -10.57 -14.80 -13.11
N LEU A 17 -11.43 -13.94 -12.55
CA LEU A 17 -11.41 -12.52 -12.83
C LEU A 17 -11.81 -11.68 -11.62
N ILE A 18 -11.32 -10.44 -11.61
CA ILE A 18 -11.74 -9.41 -10.68
C ILE A 18 -12.32 -8.22 -11.44
N VAL A 19 -13.47 -7.73 -10.99
CA VAL A 19 -14.18 -6.60 -11.62
C VAL A 19 -14.34 -5.46 -10.64
N CYS A 20 -13.97 -4.26 -11.07
CA CYS A 20 -14.26 -3.03 -10.36
C CYS A 20 -15.42 -2.29 -11.02
N THR A 21 -16.37 -1.86 -10.21
CA THR A 21 -17.55 -1.12 -10.64
C THR A 21 -17.78 0.12 -9.78
N THR A 22 -18.64 1.00 -10.26
CA THR A 22 -19.24 2.07 -9.47
C THR A 22 -20.75 2.00 -9.55
N LEU A 23 -21.43 2.48 -8.52
CA LEU A 23 -22.89 2.53 -8.50
C LEU A 23 -23.38 3.57 -9.52
N LYS A 24 -24.31 3.19 -10.41
CA LYS A 24 -25.02 4.19 -11.22
C LYS A 24 -25.86 5.02 -10.26
N ARG A 25 -25.68 6.35 -10.25
CA ARG A 25 -26.62 7.23 -9.56
C ARG A 25 -27.99 7.05 -10.20
N LYS A 26 -29.04 6.84 -9.40
CA LYS A 26 -30.42 6.95 -9.90
C LYS A 26 -30.58 8.35 -10.46
N SER A 27 -30.53 8.51 -11.78
CA SER A 27 -30.80 9.78 -12.42
C SER A 27 -32.29 10.06 -12.26
N GLY A 28 -32.66 10.78 -11.19
CA GLY A 28 -34.00 11.25 -10.93
C GLY A 28 -34.34 12.41 -11.86
N SER A 29 -34.53 12.13 -13.15
CA SER A 29 -35.28 13.01 -14.04
C SER A 29 -35.79 12.19 -15.23
N LEU A 30 -36.87 11.45 -15.00
CA LEU A 30 -37.67 10.88 -16.07
C LEU A 30 -38.52 12.02 -16.66
N ARG A 31 -37.92 12.98 -17.36
CA ARG A 31 -38.69 13.82 -18.28
C ARG A 31 -39.05 12.95 -19.47
N ARG A 32 -40.27 12.41 -19.38
CA ARG A 32 -41.09 11.75 -20.39
C ARG A 32 -40.66 12.12 -21.83
N SER A 33 -39.75 11.36 -22.41
CA SER A 33 -39.50 11.38 -23.85
C SER A 33 -40.14 10.13 -24.44
N SER A 34 -41.03 10.36 -25.39
CA SER A 34 -41.85 9.38 -26.11
C SER A 34 -41.06 8.14 -26.53
N MET A 35 -41.70 6.97 -26.36
CA MET A 35 -41.25 5.65 -26.80
C MET A 35 -40.56 5.67 -28.18
N SER A 36 -39.31 5.24 -28.23
CA SER A 36 -38.71 4.63 -29.43
C SER A 36 -38.51 3.14 -29.12
N LEU A 37 -39.44 2.30 -29.60
CA LEU A 37 -39.50 0.85 -29.34
C LEU A 37 -38.67 0.01 -30.33
N TYR A 38 -37.79 0.63 -31.13
CA TYR A 38 -37.10 -0.08 -32.22
C TYR A 38 -35.59 0.17 -32.23
N THR A 39 -34.90 -0.27 -31.18
CA THR A 39 -33.48 -0.57 -31.28
C THR A 39 -33.09 -1.52 -30.15
N ALA A 40 -32.56 -2.70 -30.47
CA ALA A 40 -32.14 -3.70 -29.48
C ALA A 40 -31.13 -3.16 -28.44
N ALA A 41 -30.49 -2.02 -28.72
CA ALA A 41 -29.62 -1.31 -27.79
C ALA A 41 -30.34 -0.52 -26.68
N SER A 42 -31.64 -0.18 -26.82
CA SER A 42 -32.34 0.68 -25.86
C SER A 42 -32.91 -0.06 -24.64
N VAL A 43 -33.07 -1.39 -24.73
CA VAL A 43 -33.61 -2.24 -23.67
C VAL A 43 -32.58 -2.73 -22.66
N ILE A 44 -31.27 -2.51 -22.88
CA ILE A 44 -30.22 -3.24 -22.15
C ILE A 44 -29.64 -2.46 -20.96
N ASP A 45 -29.67 -1.12 -20.93
CA ASP A 45 -28.81 -0.38 -19.97
C ASP A 45 -29.50 0.36 -18.81
N THR A 46 -30.82 0.28 -18.68
CA THR A 46 -31.57 0.95 -17.58
C THR A 46 -31.75 0.10 -16.33
N ALA A 47 -31.53 -1.22 -16.39
CA ALA A 47 -31.73 -2.14 -15.26
C ALA A 47 -30.47 -2.33 -14.38
N SER A 48 -29.27 -2.15 -14.96
CA SER A 48 -28.01 -2.45 -14.28
C SER A 48 -27.65 -1.41 -13.22
N LYS A 49 -27.69 -1.81 -11.95
CA LYS A 49 -27.34 -0.99 -10.76
C LYS A 49 -25.89 -0.49 -10.79
N TYR A 50 -25.00 -1.22 -11.46
CA TYR A 50 -23.56 -0.96 -11.51
C TYR A 50 -23.11 -0.56 -12.91
N LYS A 51 -22.13 0.36 -12.96
CA LYS A 51 -21.33 0.66 -14.14
C LYS A 51 -19.95 0.01 -13.95
N MET A 52 -19.58 -0.88 -14.87
CA MET A 52 -18.24 -1.47 -14.90
C MET A 52 -17.20 -0.39 -15.21
N LEU A 53 -16.09 -0.40 -14.47
CA LEU A 53 -14.94 0.48 -14.69
C LEU A 53 -13.81 -0.27 -15.38
N TRP A 54 -13.47 -1.44 -14.85
CA TRP A 54 -12.49 -2.34 -15.41
C TRP A 54 -12.75 -3.77 -14.95
N LYS A 55 -12.17 -4.72 -15.69
CA LYS A 55 -12.06 -6.13 -15.33
C LYS A 55 -10.63 -6.58 -15.62
N LEU A 56 -10.11 -7.47 -14.80
CA LEU A 56 -8.75 -8.00 -14.93
C LEU A 56 -8.79 -9.53 -14.74
N PRO A 57 -8.02 -10.30 -15.53
CA PRO A 57 -7.75 -11.71 -15.23
C PRO A 57 -7.04 -11.82 -13.88
N LEU A 58 -7.41 -12.83 -13.09
CA LEU A 58 -6.72 -13.09 -11.82
C LEU A 58 -5.30 -13.61 -12.05
N GLU A 59 -5.04 -14.35 -13.13
CA GLU A 59 -3.68 -14.79 -13.49
C GLU A 59 -2.69 -13.62 -13.54
N ASP A 60 -3.11 -12.49 -14.10
CA ASP A 60 -2.30 -11.28 -14.30
C ASP A 60 -2.35 -10.27 -13.13
N THR A 61 -3.18 -10.53 -12.10
CA THR A 61 -3.41 -9.59 -11.00
C THR A 61 -2.78 -10.10 -9.72
N ASP A 62 -2.00 -9.29 -9.01
CA ASP A 62 -1.45 -9.64 -7.70
C ASP A 62 -1.83 -8.61 -6.64
N ILE A 63 -2.15 -9.07 -5.44
CA ILE A 63 -2.16 -8.20 -4.26
C ILE A 63 -0.70 -7.94 -3.90
N ILE A 64 -0.30 -6.67 -3.79
CA ILE A 64 0.98 -6.33 -3.17
C ILE A 64 0.84 -6.67 -1.69
N LYS A 65 1.17 -7.92 -1.36
CA LYS A 65 0.94 -8.43 -0.02
C LYS A 65 1.83 -7.68 0.94
N GLY A 66 1.15 -7.13 1.93
CA GLY A 66 1.75 -6.66 3.16
C GLY A 66 2.63 -7.70 3.85
N ALA A 67 2.65 -8.98 3.48
CA ALA A 67 3.51 -10.01 4.10
C ALA A 67 5.00 -9.78 3.84
N SER A 68 5.40 -9.41 2.62
CA SER A 68 6.77 -8.97 2.30
C SER A 68 7.04 -7.62 2.97
N GLN A 69 6.08 -6.70 2.96
CA GLN A 69 6.18 -5.42 3.66
C GLN A 69 6.24 -5.57 5.20
N ALA A 70 5.60 -6.57 5.79
CA ALA A 70 5.48 -6.77 7.23
C ALA A 70 6.73 -7.43 7.79
N THR A 71 7.25 -8.45 7.10
CA THR A 71 8.58 -9.00 7.38
C THR A 71 9.67 -7.98 7.13
N ASN A 72 9.61 -7.21 6.03
CA ASN A 72 10.53 -6.11 5.77
C ASN A 72 10.41 -5.00 6.83
N ARG A 73 9.20 -4.62 7.24
CA ARG A 73 8.96 -3.65 8.33
C ARG A 73 9.49 -4.16 9.66
N GLU A 74 9.26 -5.44 9.99
CA GLU A 74 9.81 -6.05 11.21
C GLU A 74 11.34 -6.03 11.18
N ASN A 75 11.94 -6.35 10.03
CA ASN A 75 13.39 -6.28 9.85
C ASN A 75 13.93 -4.85 9.97
N ILE A 76 13.26 -3.86 9.37
CA ILE A 76 13.60 -2.44 9.47
C ILE A 76 13.46 -1.98 10.93
N GLN A 77 12.41 -2.40 11.63
CA GLN A 77 12.21 -2.06 13.04
C GLN A 77 13.29 -2.67 13.93
N LYS A 78 13.71 -3.92 13.67
CA LYS A 78 14.86 -4.55 14.33
C LYS A 78 16.16 -3.78 14.06
N ALA A 79 16.37 -3.33 12.82
CA ALA A 79 17.54 -2.53 12.46
C ALA A 79 17.54 -1.16 13.17
N ILE A 80 16.39 -0.50 13.28
CA ILE A 80 16.22 0.75 14.05
C ILE A 80 16.59 0.51 15.52
N SER A 81 16.00 -0.50 16.17
CA SER A 81 16.29 -0.81 17.57
C SER A 81 17.77 -1.10 17.81
N ARG A 82 18.41 -1.84 16.89
CA ARG A 82 19.85 -2.09 16.96
C ARG A 82 20.68 -0.80 16.83
N LEU A 83 20.32 0.09 15.90
CA LEU A 83 21.01 1.38 15.73
C LEU A 83 20.85 2.26 16.99
N ASP A 84 19.68 2.26 17.63
CA ASP A 84 19.46 2.96 18.90
C ASP A 84 20.35 2.39 20.02
N GLU A 85 20.46 1.07 20.12
CA GLU A 85 21.36 0.39 21.06
C GLU A 85 22.83 0.73 20.80
N ASP A 86 23.26 0.65 19.55
CA ASP A 86 24.63 0.97 19.14
C ASP A 86 24.95 2.47 19.40
N LEU A 87 23.99 3.38 19.19
CA LEU A 87 24.14 4.81 19.52
C LEU A 87 24.28 5.04 21.04
N ALA A 88 23.57 4.25 21.85
CA ALA A 88 23.73 4.30 23.30
C ALA A 88 25.13 3.85 23.74
N ILE A 89 25.68 2.80 23.12
CA ILE A 89 27.06 2.35 23.34
C ILE A 89 28.05 3.44 22.91
N LEU A 90 27.86 4.04 21.74
CA LEU A 90 28.75 5.08 21.23
C LEU A 90 28.76 6.33 22.14
N SER A 91 27.60 6.68 22.70
CA SER A 91 27.48 7.73 23.71
C SER A 91 28.29 7.42 24.98
N GLN A 92 28.27 6.17 25.44
CA GLN A 92 29.13 5.72 26.54
C GLN A 92 30.62 5.79 26.19
N MET A 93 31.00 5.40 24.96
CA MET A 93 32.39 5.51 24.49
C MET A 93 32.87 6.96 24.46
N SER A 94 32.05 7.88 23.98
CA SER A 94 32.36 9.33 24.01
C SER A 94 32.56 9.84 25.44
N LYS A 95 31.73 9.40 26.39
CA LYS A 95 31.89 9.78 27.79
C LYS A 95 33.16 9.21 28.42
N LEU A 96 33.57 8.02 28.00
CA LEU A 96 34.82 7.41 28.46
C LEU A 96 36.06 8.09 27.83
N SER A 97 35.99 8.53 26.57
CA SER A 97 37.11 9.26 25.93
C SER A 97 37.41 10.56 26.68
N GLU A 98 36.38 11.30 27.13
CA GLU A 98 36.52 12.50 27.97
C GLU A 98 37.33 12.27 29.26
N SER A 99 37.43 11.03 29.75
CA SER A 99 38.21 10.68 30.96
C SER A 99 39.70 10.47 30.69
N LEU A 100 40.14 10.49 29.43
CA LEU A 100 41.54 10.31 29.05
C LEU A 100 42.33 11.62 29.27
N GLY A 101 43.39 11.55 30.08
CA GLY A 101 44.29 12.69 30.33
C GLY A 101 45.32 12.96 29.23
N PHE A 102 45.42 12.09 28.21
CA PHE A 102 46.34 12.24 27.08
C PHE A 102 45.62 12.87 25.88
N PRO A 103 46.21 13.78 25.10
CA PRO A 103 45.54 14.38 23.93
C PRO A 103 45.03 13.32 22.93
N HIS A 104 43.73 13.31 22.65
CA HIS A 104 43.06 12.24 21.88
C HIS A 104 42.04 12.76 20.84
N GLN A 105 42.28 13.94 20.27
CA GLN A 105 41.38 14.58 19.30
C GLN A 105 40.98 13.67 18.12
N SER A 106 41.91 12.85 17.61
CA SER A 106 41.64 11.91 16.52
C SER A 106 40.59 10.86 16.89
N LEU A 107 40.55 10.44 18.16
CA LEU A 107 39.50 9.54 18.66
C LEU A 107 38.16 10.27 18.73
N ASP A 108 38.14 11.49 19.25
CA ASP A 108 36.89 12.27 19.37
C ASP A 108 36.29 12.61 18.02
N ASP A 109 37.13 12.93 17.02
CA ASP A 109 36.67 13.16 15.66
C ASP A 109 36.11 11.88 15.03
N ALA A 110 36.77 10.73 15.23
CA ALA A 110 36.26 9.44 14.75
C ALA A 110 34.92 9.05 15.41
N LEU A 111 34.78 9.29 16.73
CA LEU A 111 33.52 9.05 17.46
C LEU A 111 32.40 9.97 16.95
N ARG A 112 32.71 11.25 16.68
CA ARG A 112 31.76 12.22 16.14
C ARG A 112 31.30 11.86 14.73
N ASP A 113 32.22 11.48 13.86
CA ASP A 113 31.93 11.09 12.48
C ASP A 113 31.08 9.82 12.43
N LEU A 114 31.41 8.82 13.28
CA LEU A 114 30.62 7.60 13.41
C LEU A 114 29.21 7.90 13.93
N SER A 115 29.08 8.77 14.93
CA SER A 115 27.78 9.19 15.48
C SER A 115 26.93 9.87 14.40
N ALA A 116 27.51 10.78 13.62
CA ALA A 116 26.82 11.44 12.53
C ALA A 116 26.36 10.45 11.44
N ALA A 117 27.22 9.49 11.08
CA ALA A 117 26.87 8.45 10.11
C ALA A 117 25.71 7.56 10.59
N MET A 118 25.71 7.16 11.86
CA MET A 118 24.66 6.35 12.46
C MET A 118 23.33 7.09 12.59
N HIS A 119 23.33 8.36 13.02
CA HIS A 119 22.11 9.17 13.07
C HIS A 119 21.49 9.35 11.68
N ARG A 120 22.32 9.50 10.65
CA ARG A 120 21.85 9.57 9.26
C ARG A 120 21.20 8.27 8.81
N ASP A 121 21.83 7.12 9.05
CA ASP A 121 21.26 5.81 8.71
C ASP A 121 19.96 5.55 9.48
N LEU A 122 19.93 5.86 10.78
CA LEU A 122 18.74 5.77 11.61
C LEU A 122 17.58 6.59 11.02
N SER A 123 17.84 7.84 10.64
CA SER A 123 16.85 8.71 10.01
C SER A 123 16.32 8.14 8.69
N GLU A 124 17.21 7.59 7.87
CA GLU A 124 16.82 6.93 6.62
C GLU A 124 15.93 5.69 6.87
N LYS A 125 16.29 4.83 7.82
CA LYS A 125 15.48 3.65 8.19
C LYS A 125 14.12 4.06 8.78
N GLN A 126 14.07 5.10 9.60
CA GLN A 126 12.82 5.63 10.16
C GLN A 126 11.92 6.17 9.05
N ALA A 127 12.47 6.94 8.10
CA ALA A 127 11.73 7.45 6.95
C ALA A 127 11.18 6.31 6.08
N LEU A 128 11.98 5.26 5.85
CA LEU A 128 11.54 4.05 5.15
C LEU A 128 10.42 3.34 5.91
N CYS A 129 10.56 3.13 7.22
CA CYS A 129 9.51 2.53 8.05
C CYS A 129 8.19 3.31 7.96
N TYR A 130 8.28 4.64 7.98
CA TYR A 130 7.13 5.52 7.81
C TYR A 130 6.51 5.43 6.40
N SER A 131 7.33 5.35 5.36
CA SER A 131 6.88 5.18 3.96
C SER A 131 6.21 3.81 3.73
N LEU A 132 6.67 2.77 4.42
CA LEU A 132 6.10 1.42 4.35
C LEU A 132 4.88 1.27 5.26
N SER A 133 4.46 2.32 5.97
CA SER A 133 3.21 2.41 6.70
C SER A 133 2.03 2.48 5.73
N PHE A 134 1.71 1.35 5.11
CA PHE A 134 0.45 1.19 4.40
C PHE A 134 -0.65 1.01 5.45
N PRO A 135 -1.69 1.88 5.48
CA PRO A 135 -2.75 1.77 6.48
C PRO A 135 -3.35 0.36 6.49
N PRO A 136 -3.70 -0.20 7.66
CA PRO A 136 -4.20 -1.58 7.75
C PRO A 136 -5.56 -1.78 7.04
N THR A 137 -6.18 -0.69 6.60
CA THR A 137 -7.40 -0.66 5.79
C THR A 137 -7.14 -0.54 4.30
N LYS A 138 -5.91 -0.23 3.86
CA LYS A 138 -5.60 -0.08 2.43
C LYS A 138 -5.07 -1.39 1.85
N LEU A 139 -5.39 -1.63 0.58
CA LEU A 139 -4.90 -2.74 -0.23
C LEU A 139 -4.45 -2.20 -1.59
N GLU A 140 -3.32 -2.68 -2.10
CA GLU A 140 -2.84 -2.37 -3.44
C GLU A 140 -2.92 -3.61 -4.33
N LEU A 141 -3.60 -3.47 -5.47
CA LEU A 141 -3.64 -4.46 -6.54
C LEU A 141 -2.73 -3.99 -7.67
N CYS A 142 -1.83 -4.86 -8.11
CA CYS A 142 -1.08 -4.69 -9.34
C CYS A 142 -1.62 -5.62 -10.43
N ALA A 143 -1.75 -5.11 -11.65
CA ALA A 143 -2.12 -5.89 -12.81
C ALA A 143 -1.02 -5.79 -13.86
N THR A 144 -0.44 -6.92 -14.24
CA THR A 144 0.61 -7.00 -15.25
C THR A 144 -0.02 -7.03 -16.64
N ARG A 145 0.40 -6.12 -17.53
CA ARG A 145 -0.03 -6.08 -18.92
C ARG A 145 1.18 -5.98 -19.85
N PRO A 146 1.04 -6.32 -21.14
CA PRO A 146 2.13 -6.18 -22.11
C PRO A 146 2.71 -4.76 -22.18
N GLU A 147 1.88 -3.75 -21.93
CA GLU A 147 2.25 -2.33 -21.98
C GLU A 147 2.82 -1.79 -20.65
N GLY A 148 2.79 -2.58 -19.57
CA GLY A 148 3.26 -2.20 -18.24
C GLY A 148 2.39 -2.72 -17.11
N THR A 149 2.69 -2.30 -15.88
CA THR A 149 1.94 -2.69 -14.68
C THR A 149 1.00 -1.56 -14.25
N ASP A 150 -0.29 -1.85 -14.15
CA ASP A 150 -1.27 -0.94 -13.54
C ASP A 150 -1.33 -1.17 -12.03
N SER A 151 -1.41 -0.10 -11.22
CA SER A 151 -1.63 -0.19 -9.77
C SER A 151 -2.93 0.48 -9.34
N PHE A 152 -3.67 -0.20 -8.45
CA PHE A 152 -4.95 0.25 -7.91
C PHE A 152 -4.95 0.15 -6.38
N ILE A 153 -5.13 1.28 -5.70
CA ILE A 153 -5.21 1.33 -4.23
C ILE A 153 -6.67 1.42 -3.79
N PHE A 154 -7.09 0.49 -2.95
CA PHE A 154 -8.41 0.41 -2.33
C PHE A 154 -8.32 0.69 -0.84
N GLU A 155 -9.35 1.34 -0.28
CA GLU A 155 -9.50 1.56 1.15
C GLU A 155 -10.76 0.83 1.62
N PHE A 156 -10.58 -0.10 2.56
CA PHE A 156 -11.63 -0.89 3.20
C PHE A 156 -12.15 -0.18 4.45
N PRO A 157 -13.40 -0.45 4.87
CA PRO A 157 -14.00 0.21 6.04
C PRO A 157 -13.27 -0.13 7.35
N HIS A 158 -12.68 -1.32 7.46
CA HIS A 158 -11.90 -1.77 8.60
C HIS A 158 -10.91 -2.87 8.18
N PRO A 159 -9.86 -3.15 8.99
CA PRO A 159 -8.82 -4.13 8.65
C PRO A 159 -9.35 -5.54 8.38
N ASP A 160 -10.37 -6.00 9.10
CA ASP A 160 -10.92 -7.35 8.90
C ASP A 160 -11.61 -7.52 7.54
N ALA A 161 -12.26 -6.46 7.02
CA ALA A 161 -12.86 -6.51 5.69
C ALA A 161 -11.78 -6.62 4.60
N ARG A 162 -10.65 -5.92 4.79
CA ARG A 162 -9.48 -6.05 3.91
C ARG A 162 -8.93 -7.48 3.98
N LEU A 163 -8.73 -8.00 5.19
CA LEU A 163 -8.17 -9.34 5.40
C LEU A 163 -9.06 -10.44 4.79
N GLY A 164 -10.37 -10.36 4.98
CA GLY A 164 -11.32 -11.30 4.37
C GLY A 164 -11.29 -11.27 2.84
N PHE A 165 -11.10 -10.09 2.25
CA PHE A 165 -10.90 -9.96 0.80
C PHE A 165 -9.57 -10.57 0.34
N GLU A 166 -8.46 -10.33 1.05
CA GLU A 166 -7.15 -10.94 0.75
C GLU A 166 -7.22 -12.47 0.77
N GLN A 167 -7.88 -13.04 1.78
CA GLN A 167 -8.07 -14.49 1.90
C GLN A 167 -8.89 -15.06 0.75
N ALA A 168 -10.01 -14.41 0.38
CA ALA A 168 -10.83 -14.84 -0.74
C ALA A 168 -10.08 -14.75 -2.07
N PHE A 169 -9.29 -13.69 -2.27
CA PHE A 169 -8.45 -13.50 -3.44
C PHE A 169 -7.39 -14.60 -3.56
N ASP A 170 -6.69 -14.89 -2.47
CA ASP A 170 -5.67 -15.96 -2.41
C ASP A 170 -6.27 -17.34 -2.65
N GLU A 171 -7.48 -17.59 -2.12
CA GLU A 171 -8.20 -18.82 -2.38
C GLU A 171 -8.58 -18.97 -3.85
N ALA A 172 -9.06 -17.90 -4.49
CA ALA A 172 -9.37 -17.90 -5.92
C ALA A 172 -8.12 -18.14 -6.76
N LYS A 173 -7.02 -17.41 -6.48
CA LYS A 173 -5.71 -17.59 -7.13
C LYS A 173 -5.17 -19.01 -7.04
N ARG A 174 -5.31 -19.66 -5.89
CA ARG A 174 -4.83 -21.04 -5.67
C ARG A 174 -5.63 -22.10 -6.46
N LYS A 175 -6.85 -21.76 -6.90
CA LYS A 175 -7.74 -22.66 -7.65
C LYS A 175 -7.65 -22.47 -9.17
N LEU A 176 -6.86 -21.51 -9.64
CA LEU A 176 -6.53 -21.34 -11.06
C LEU A 176 -5.48 -22.36 -11.50
#